data_AF-A0A7C9DM80-F1
#
_entry.id   AF-A0A7C9DM80-F1
#
_cell.length_a   1.000
_cell.length_b   1.000
_cell.length_c   1.000
_cell.angle_alpha   90.00
_cell.angle_beta   90.00
_cell.angle_gamma   90.00
#
_symmetry.space_group_name_H-M   'P 1'
#
loop_
_entity.id
_entity.type
_entity.pdbx_description
1 polymer ?
#
loop_
_entity_poly.entity_id
_entity_poly.type
_entity_poly.pdbx_seq_one_letter_code
_entity_poly.pdbx_strand_id
1 'polypeptide(L)'
;FISGLKDGYETRCGDRGIQLSGGQKQRIAIARAILRNPATLLLDEATSALDSQSEKIVQDAVERLMVNRTSVVVAHRLSTIQHCDMIAVLDKGKVVEKGTHSSLLAKGPE
;
A
#
# COMPACT_ATOMS: atom_id res chain seq x y z
N PHE A 1 -16.88 -2.49 6.64
CA PHE A 1 -17.77 -2.01 5.57
C PHE A 1 -18.57 -3.15 4.95
N ILE A 2 -17.98 -4.31 4.64
CA ILE A 2 -18.69 -5.43 3.99
C ILE A 2 -19.95 -5.84 4.76
N SER A 3 -19.85 -6.07 6.08
CA SER A 3 -21.02 -6.39 6.92
C SER A 3 -22.10 -5.30 7.01
N GLY A 4 -21.79 -4.07 6.56
CA GLY A 4 -22.75 -2.97 6.48
C GLY A 4 -23.38 -2.80 5.09
N LEU A 5 -23.01 -3.62 4.10
CA LEU A 5 -23.69 -3.70 2.82
C LEU A 5 -25.00 -4.48 2.97
N LYS A 6 -25.98 -4.19 2.11
CA LYS A 6 -27.32 -4.80 2.15
C LYS A 6 -27.28 -6.32 2.25
N ASP A 7 -26.42 -6.97 1.46
CA ASP A 7 -26.29 -8.42 1.38
C ASP A 7 -24.98 -8.92 2.03
N GLY A 8 -24.29 -8.06 2.80
CA GLY A 8 -23.03 -8.42 3.46
C GLY A 8 -21.97 -8.93 2.48
N TYR A 9 -21.41 -10.11 2.77
CA TYR A 9 -20.42 -10.80 1.92
C TYR A 9 -20.99 -11.31 0.58
N GLU A 10 -22.31 -11.49 0.48
CA GLU A 10 -23.00 -11.90 -0.75
C GLU A 10 -23.28 -10.72 -1.69
N THR A 11 -22.90 -9.50 -1.29
CA THR A 11 -23.09 -8.30 -2.10
C THR A 11 -22.33 -8.42 -3.42
N ARG A 12 -23.07 -8.42 -4.53
CA ARG A 12 -22.48 -8.39 -5.87
C ARG A 12 -21.75 -7.07 -6.09
N CYS A 13 -20.47 -7.13 -6.45
CA CYS A 13 -19.66 -5.92 -6.64
C CYS A 13 -19.92 -5.20 -7.99
N GLY A 14 -20.68 -5.83 -8.90
CA GLY A 14 -20.85 -5.39 -10.29
C GLY A 14 -19.58 -5.58 -11.15
N ASP A 15 -19.67 -5.28 -12.44
CA ASP A 15 -18.55 -5.43 -13.38
C ASP A 15 -17.36 -4.58 -12.93
N ARG A 16 -16.18 -5.20 -12.84
CA ARG A 16 -14.94 -4.57 -12.35
C ARG A 16 -15.11 -3.86 -10.99
N GLY A 17 -16.06 -4.34 -10.17
CA GLY A 17 -16.35 -3.80 -8.86
C GLY A 17 -17.00 -2.42 -8.87
N ILE A 18 -17.67 -1.99 -9.95
CA ILE A 18 -18.22 -0.62 -10.10
C ILE A 18 -19.10 -0.14 -8.94
N GLN A 19 -19.70 -1.06 -8.17
CA GLN A 19 -20.54 -0.74 -7.02
C GLN A 19 -19.75 -0.44 -5.73
N LEU A 20 -18.42 -0.52 -5.78
CA LEU A 20 -17.52 -0.26 -4.65
C LEU A 20 -16.77 1.06 -4.85
N SER A 21 -16.57 1.80 -3.75
CA SER A 21 -15.68 2.95 -3.75
C SER A 21 -14.22 2.55 -4.00
N GLY A 22 -13.37 3.50 -4.40
CA GLY A 22 -11.93 3.26 -4.59
C GLY A 22 -11.28 2.61 -3.36
N GLY A 23 -11.49 3.19 -2.18
CA GLY A 23 -10.96 2.66 -0.91
C GLY A 23 -11.52 1.28 -0.55
N GLN A 24 -12.78 0.97 -0.87
CA GLN A 24 -13.34 -0.37 -0.67
C GLN A 24 -12.66 -1.41 -1.56
N LYS A 25 -12.46 -1.09 -2.85
CA LYS A 25 -11.71 -1.96 -3.79
C LYS A 25 -10.29 -2.22 -3.31
N GLN A 26 -9.62 -1.18 -2.84
CA GLN A 26 -8.24 -1.26 -2.35
C GLN A 26 -8.14 -2.15 -1.10
N ARG A 27 -9.05 -1.98 -0.12
CA ARG A 27 -9.11 -2.84 1.06
C ARG A 27 -9.34 -4.32 0.72
N ILE A 28 -10.17 -4.60 -0.28
CA ILE A 28 -10.38 -5.98 -0.77
C ILE A 28 -9.11 -6.51 -1.44
N ALA A 29 -8.40 -5.69 -2.24
CA ALA A 29 -7.15 -6.09 -2.86
C ALA A 29 -6.07 -6.45 -1.81
N ILE A 30 -5.96 -5.67 -0.74
CA ILE A 30 -5.05 -5.95 0.39
C ILE A 30 -5.46 -7.24 1.09
N ALA A 31 -6.76 -7.42 1.37
CA ALA A 31 -7.26 -8.66 1.97
C ALA A 31 -6.91 -9.90 1.11
N ARG A 32 -7.01 -9.79 -0.23
CA ARG A 32 -6.59 -10.86 -1.14
C ARG A 32 -5.09 -11.17 -1.05
N ALA A 33 -4.24 -10.15 -0.90
CA ALA A 33 -2.80 -10.34 -0.74
C ALA A 33 -2.47 -11.03 0.60
N ILE A 34 -3.15 -10.65 1.68
CA ILE A 34 -3.05 -11.30 3.00
C ILE A 34 -3.43 -12.79 2.88
N LEU A 35 -4.61 -13.08 2.31
CA LEU A 35 -5.11 -14.45 2.15
C LEU A 35 -4.21 -15.32 1.28
N ARG A 36 -3.65 -14.76 0.20
CA ARG A 36 -2.74 -15.49 -0.70
C ARG A 36 -1.40 -15.81 -0.04
N ASN A 37 -1.00 -15.03 0.97
CA ASN A 37 0.26 -15.18 1.69
C ASN A 37 1.51 -15.33 0.78
N PRO A 38 1.73 -14.45 -0.22
CA PRO A 38 2.86 -14.61 -1.13
C PRO A 38 4.19 -14.30 -0.45
N ALA A 39 5.28 -14.95 -0.91
CA ALA A 39 6.65 -14.67 -0.45
C ALA A 39 7.17 -13.30 -0.94
N THR A 40 6.66 -12.82 -2.09
CA THR A 40 7.02 -11.53 -2.67
C THR A 40 5.77 -10.67 -2.85
N LEU A 41 5.84 -9.41 -2.43
CA LEU A 41 4.78 -8.41 -2.53
C LEU A 41 5.22 -7.26 -3.43
N LEU A 42 4.34 -6.85 -4.34
CA LEU A 42 4.44 -5.62 -5.09
C LEU A 42 3.24 -4.74 -4.72
N LEU A 43 3.51 -3.59 -4.12
CA LEU A 43 2.52 -2.66 -3.62
C LEU A 43 2.65 -1.35 -4.38
N ASP A 44 1.77 -1.14 -5.35
CA ASP A 44 1.73 0.09 -6.14
C ASP A 44 0.64 1.00 -5.58
N GLU A 45 1.06 2.06 -4.88
CA GLU A 45 0.17 3.04 -4.23
C GLU A 45 -0.95 2.42 -3.39
N ALA A 46 -0.64 1.35 -2.63
CA ALA A 46 -1.63 0.54 -1.93
C ALA A 46 -2.48 1.27 -0.87
N THR A 47 -2.23 2.56 -0.61
CA THR A 47 -2.98 3.42 0.31
C THR A 47 -3.60 4.68 -0.32
N SER A 48 -3.45 4.92 -1.64
CA SER A 48 -3.81 6.20 -2.27
C SER A 48 -5.32 6.52 -2.30
N ALA A 49 -6.19 5.51 -2.33
CA ALA A 49 -7.64 5.70 -2.46
C ALA A 49 -8.40 5.64 -1.12
N LEU A 50 -7.70 5.75 0.01
CA LEU A 50 -8.26 5.64 1.36
C LEU A 50 -8.55 7.01 1.98
N ASP A 51 -9.65 7.10 2.72
CA ASP A 51 -9.94 8.25 3.59
C ASP A 51 -8.99 8.28 4.80
N SER A 52 -8.72 9.49 5.32
CA SER A 52 -7.72 9.73 6.38
C SER A 52 -7.99 8.98 7.69
N GLN A 53 -9.24 8.60 7.98
CA GLN A 53 -9.60 7.79 9.16
C GLN A 53 -9.25 6.31 8.96
N SER A 54 -9.60 5.75 7.80
CA SER A 54 -9.30 4.35 7.46
C SER A 54 -7.84 4.12 7.12
N GLU A 55 -7.13 5.17 6.71
CA GLU A 55 -5.77 5.10 6.21
C GLU A 55 -4.79 4.49 7.20
N LYS A 56 -4.77 4.95 8.45
CA LYS A 56 -3.83 4.43 9.46
C LYS A 56 -4.02 2.93 9.70
N ILE A 57 -5.27 2.48 9.80
CA ILE A 57 -5.59 1.06 10.01
C ILE A 57 -5.08 0.20 8.84
N VAL A 58 -5.23 0.70 7.62
CA VAL A 58 -4.78 -0.02 6.42
C VAL A 58 -3.26 0.03 6.28
N GLN A 59 -2.63 1.15 6.60
CA GLN A 59 -1.18 1.31 6.65
C GLN A 59 -0.57 0.28 7.62
N ASP A 60 -1.10 0.16 8.85
CA ASP A 60 -0.66 -0.84 9.83
C ASP A 60 -0.86 -2.28 9.32
N ALA A 61 -1.87 -2.53 8.49
CA ALA A 61 -2.12 -3.85 7.91
C ALA A 61 -1.12 -4.16 6.78
N VAL A 62 -0.78 -3.16 5.97
CA VAL A 62 0.23 -3.26 4.92
C VAL A 62 1.62 -3.50 5.52
N GLU A 63 1.99 -2.75 6.57
CA GLU A 63 3.26 -2.94 7.28
C GLU A 63 3.38 -4.35 7.87
N ARG A 64 2.31 -4.82 8.55
CA ARG A 64 2.26 -6.21 9.05
C ARG A 64 2.34 -7.25 7.95
N LEU A 65 1.74 -6.98 6.80
CA LEU A 65 1.80 -7.86 5.65
C LEU A 65 3.23 -7.96 5.08
N MET A 66 4.02 -6.89 5.14
CA MET A 66 5.40 -6.85 4.64
C MET A 66 6.41 -7.61 5.50
N VAL A 67 6.14 -7.80 6.80
CA VAL A 67 7.06 -8.47 7.73
C VAL A 67 7.39 -9.89 7.24
N ASN A 68 8.69 -10.23 7.28
CA ASN A 68 9.23 -11.51 6.82
C ASN A 68 8.97 -11.83 5.34
N ARG A 69 8.81 -10.80 4.50
CA ARG A 69 8.60 -10.96 3.06
C ARG A 69 9.41 -9.97 2.25
N THR A 70 9.77 -10.38 1.05
CA THR A 70 10.35 -9.46 0.07
C THR A 70 9.25 -8.55 -0.44
N SER A 71 9.34 -7.25 -0.12
CA SER A 71 8.31 -6.29 -0.48
C SER A 71 8.90 -5.16 -1.30
N VAL A 72 8.32 -4.90 -2.48
CA VAL A 72 8.63 -3.74 -3.32
C VAL A 72 7.44 -2.81 -3.26
N VAL A 73 7.67 -1.58 -2.79
CA VAL A 73 6.60 -0.60 -2.54
C VAL A 73 6.86 0.67 -3.34
N VAL A 74 5.84 1.11 -4.07
CA VAL A 74 5.76 2.43 -4.68
C VAL A 74 4.78 3.25 -3.84
N ALA A 75 5.24 4.40 -3.33
CA ALA A 75 4.42 5.22 -2.44
C ALA A 75 4.54 6.71 -2.78
N HIS A 76 3.41 7.41 -2.67
CA HIS A 76 3.35 8.87 -2.66
C HIS A 76 3.45 9.47 -1.25
N ARG A 77 3.43 8.62 -0.22
CA ARG A 77 3.45 9.06 1.19
C ARG A 77 4.72 8.57 1.86
N LEU A 78 5.43 9.52 2.48
CA LEU A 78 6.69 9.26 3.17
C LEU A 78 6.53 8.29 4.34
N SER A 79 5.39 8.35 5.04
CA SER A 79 5.07 7.45 6.15
C SER A 79 5.12 5.97 5.77
N THR A 80 4.78 5.63 4.52
CA THR A 80 4.76 4.25 4.05
C THR A 80 6.17 3.72 3.74
N ILE A 81 7.13 4.59 3.43
CA ILE A 81 8.48 4.20 3.00
C ILE A 81 9.55 4.45 4.06
N GLN A 82 9.23 5.19 5.12
CA GLN A 82 10.17 5.52 6.20
C GLN A 82 10.78 4.27 6.86
N HIS A 83 10.03 3.17 6.90
CA HIS A 83 10.44 1.90 7.51
C HIS A 83 11.05 0.90 6.51
N CYS A 84 11.24 1.27 5.24
CA CYS A 84 11.86 0.39 4.27
C CYS A 84 13.35 0.21 4.58
N ASP A 85 13.85 -1.02 4.40
CA ASP A 85 15.29 -1.33 4.49
C ASP A 85 16.11 -0.53 3.48
N MET A 86 15.48 -0.17 2.35
CA MET A 86 16.09 0.54 1.24
C MET A 86 15.02 1.32 0.46
N ILE A 87 15.31 2.59 0.20
CA ILE A 87 14.52 3.49 -0.64
C ILE A 87 15.35 3.80 -1.88
N ALA A 88 14.72 3.70 -3.06
CA ALA A 88 15.30 4.12 -4.33
C ALA A 88 14.49 5.30 -4.86
N VAL A 89 15.15 6.45 -5.06
CA VAL A 89 14.53 7.65 -5.63
C VAL A 89 14.70 7.58 -7.14
N LEU A 90 13.59 7.68 -7.86
CA LEU A 90 13.55 7.68 -9.32
C LEU A 90 13.34 9.10 -9.84
N ASP A 91 14.21 9.55 -10.75
CA ASP A 91 13.99 10.75 -11.56
C ASP A 91 14.28 10.44 -13.03
N LYS A 92 13.39 10.88 -13.93
CA LYS A 92 13.49 10.67 -15.40
C LYS A 92 13.87 9.23 -15.81
N GLY A 93 13.29 8.24 -15.11
CA GLY A 93 13.53 6.82 -15.38
C GLY A 93 14.88 6.28 -14.91
N LYS A 94 15.62 7.01 -14.08
CA LYS A 94 16.89 6.59 -13.50
C LYS A 94 16.82 6.64 -11.98
N VAL A 95 17.54 5.74 -11.32
CA VAL A 95 17.75 5.81 -9.86
C VAL A 95 18.78 6.89 -9.59
N VAL A 96 18.33 8.03 -9.05
CA VAL A 96 19.20 9.16 -8.69
C VAL A 96 19.75 9.01 -7.28
N GLU A 97 19.00 8.35 -6.40
CA GLU A 97 19.45 8.08 -5.04
C GLU A 97 19.00 6.71 -4.54
N LYS A 98 19.77 6.18 -3.58
CA LYS A 98 19.50 4.92 -2.92
C LYS A 98 20.04 4.95 -1.50
N GLY A 99 19.26 4.46 -0.55
CA GLY A 99 19.68 4.38 0.85
C GLY A 99 18.52 4.14 1.82
N THR A 100 18.80 4.14 3.11
CA THR A 100 17.78 4.22 4.15
C THR A 100 17.19 5.63 4.21
N HIS A 101 16.01 5.78 4.80
CA HIS A 101 15.40 7.10 5.00
C HIS A 101 16.35 8.11 5.67
N SER A 102 17.04 7.71 6.73
CA SER A 102 18.00 8.57 7.44
C SER A 102 19.19 8.97 6.57
N SER A 103 19.74 8.04 5.78
CA SER A 103 20.87 8.31 4.89
C SER A 103 20.51 9.28 3.75
N LEU A 104 19.27 9.20 3.24
CA LEU A 104 18.79 10.10 2.20
C LEU A 104 18.57 11.52 2.75
N LEU A 105 17.96 11.64 3.93
CA LEU A 105 17.79 12.95 4.59
C LEU A 105 19.12 13.63 4.92
N ALA A 106 20.14 12.85 5.30
CA ALA A 106 21.45 13.38 5.67
C ALA A 106 22.23 14.01 4.49
N LYS A 107 21.86 13.71 3.24
CA LYS A 107 22.50 14.30 2.06
C LYS A 107 22.13 15.78 1.86
N GLY A 108 21.07 16.25 2.52
CA GLY A 108 20.57 17.62 2.37
C GLY A 108 19.93 17.86 1.00
N PRO A 109 19.27 19.02 0.82
CA PRO A 109 18.81 19.43 -0.50
C PRO A 109 20.02 19.76 -1.39
N GLU A 110 19.97 19.36 -2.67
CA GLU A 110 20.80 19.97 -3.71
C GLU A 110 20.49 21.47 -3.87
#